data_AF-A0A6C1BT04-F1
#
_entry.id   AF-A0A6C1BT04-F1
#
_cell.length_a   1.000
_cell.length_b   1.000
_cell.length_c   1.000
_cell.angle_alpha   90.00
_cell.angle_beta   90.00
_cell.angle_gamma   90.00
#
_symmetry.space_group_name_H-M   'P 1'
#
loop_
_entity.id
_entity.type
_entity.pdbx_description
1 polymer ?
#
loop_
_entity_poly.entity_id
_entity_poly.type
_entity_poly.pdbx_seq_one_letter_code
_entity_poly.pdbx_strand_id
1 'polypeptide(L)'
;MGKSLWEEALVEEVIYLIAHLAHAEQHLMELEGETKLEDLIIYIDELRNRRKSVGNLLFSILEVSGESGGEFRSKVESLWCTLKHLSMAMVHCDESAEKVIRRLDCAMAQGREEEAKRLSEKLKELYDLRQALRNSIRELLFEVSKKLTKGPAVRCREDLCVLEGEENALQGPERVSQEA
;
A
#
# COMPACT_ATOMS: atom_id res chain seq x y z
N MET A 1 20.95 -9.69 -18.57
CA MET A 1 19.85 -9.62 -19.55
C MET A 1 18.91 -8.53 -19.09
N GLY A 2 18.71 -7.48 -19.88
CA GLY A 2 17.76 -6.42 -19.56
C GLY A 2 16.34 -6.95 -19.69
N LYS A 3 15.50 -6.74 -18.67
CA LYS A 3 14.07 -6.99 -18.78
C LYS A 3 13.49 -6.15 -19.91
N SER A 4 12.49 -6.66 -20.60
CA SER A 4 11.88 -5.89 -21.70
C SER A 4 11.18 -4.65 -21.12
N LEU A 5 11.18 -3.53 -21.84
CA LEU A 5 10.48 -2.29 -21.40
C LEU A 5 9.02 -2.56 -20.99
N TRP A 6 8.39 -3.56 -21.60
CA TRP A 6 7.04 -4.02 -21.30
C TRP A 6 6.91 -4.63 -19.89
N GLU A 7 7.93 -5.34 -19.41
CA GLU A 7 7.95 -5.90 -18.06
C GLU A 7 8.13 -4.80 -17.01
N GLU A 8 8.96 -3.78 -17.29
CA GLU A 8 9.12 -2.64 -16.39
C GLU A 8 7.82 -1.82 -16.29
N ALA A 9 7.16 -1.56 -17.43
CA ALA A 9 5.87 -0.86 -17.46
C ALA A 9 4.78 -1.66 -16.71
N LEU A 10 4.68 -2.97 -16.94
CA LEU A 10 3.72 -3.82 -16.25
C LEU A 10 3.95 -3.81 -14.73
N VAL A 11 5.20 -3.91 -14.28
CA VAL A 11 5.54 -3.86 -12.85
C VAL A 11 5.14 -2.51 -12.24
N GLU A 12 5.37 -1.41 -12.96
CA GLU A 12 4.98 -0.08 -12.51
C GLU A 12 3.45 0.07 -12.38
N GLU A 13 2.67 -0.42 -13.35
CA GLU A 13 1.21 -0.45 -13.27
C GLU A 13 0.70 -1.28 -12.09
N VAL A 14 1.33 -2.42 -11.83
CA VAL A 14 0.99 -3.26 -10.67
C VAL A 14 1.27 -2.54 -9.35
N ILE A 15 2.33 -1.72 -9.28
CA ILE A 15 2.63 -0.89 -8.11
C ILE A 15 1.56 0.20 -7.91
N TYR A 16 1.12 0.89 -8.97
CA TYR A 16 0.02 1.84 -8.86
C TYR A 16 -1.28 1.18 -8.41
N LEU A 17 -1.57 -0.02 -8.91
CA LEU A 17 -2.73 -0.79 -8.45
C LEU A 17 -2.66 -1.12 -6.96
N ILE A 18 -1.48 -1.51 -6.44
CA ILE A 18 -1.25 -1.73 -5.00
C ILE A 18 -1.51 -0.43 -4.22
N ALA A 19 -0.99 0.69 -4.71
CA ALA A 19 -1.13 1.99 -4.06
C ALA A 19 -2.59 2.42 -3.98
N HIS A 20 -3.34 2.32 -5.09
CA HIS A 20 -4.75 2.70 -5.13
C HIS A 20 -5.63 1.79 -4.25
N LEU A 21 -5.37 0.49 -4.21
CA LEU A 21 -6.08 -0.41 -3.29
C LEU A 21 -5.77 -0.10 -1.82
N ALA A 22 -4.52 0.24 -1.50
CA ALA A 22 -4.14 0.68 -0.15
C ALA A 22 -4.80 2.00 0.25
N HIS A 23 -4.82 2.95 -0.67
CA HIS A 23 -5.40 4.25 -0.42
C HIS A 23 -6.93 4.18 -0.28
N ALA A 24 -7.60 3.37 -1.10
CA ALA A 24 -9.03 3.10 -0.96
C ALA A 24 -9.38 2.40 0.36
N GLU A 25 -8.57 1.43 0.81
CA GLU A 25 -8.75 0.81 2.13
C GLU A 25 -8.67 1.86 3.23
N GLN A 26 -7.65 2.74 3.19
CA GLN A 26 -7.48 3.79 4.19
C GLN A 26 -8.68 4.74 4.25
N HIS A 27 -9.20 5.20 3.11
CA HIS A 27 -10.37 6.07 3.10
C HIS A 27 -11.64 5.39 3.61
N LEU A 28 -11.82 4.08 3.35
CA LEU A 28 -12.94 3.35 3.94
C LEU A 28 -12.79 3.20 5.46
N MET A 29 -11.56 2.99 5.97
CA MET A 29 -11.30 2.96 7.41
C MET A 29 -11.56 4.33 8.07
N GLU A 30 -11.19 5.43 7.41
CA GLU A 30 -11.50 6.79 7.86
C GLU A 30 -13.02 7.00 7.92
N LEU A 31 -13.73 6.60 6.86
CA LEU A 31 -15.20 6.69 6.80
C LEU A 31 -15.89 5.83 7.87
N GLU A 32 -15.45 4.60 8.08
CA GLU A 32 -15.95 3.73 9.16
C GLU A 32 -15.69 4.37 10.52
N GLY A 33 -14.48 4.90 10.73
CA GLY A 33 -14.10 5.58 11.96
C GLY A 33 -14.99 6.76 12.30
N GLU A 34 -15.43 7.53 11.29
CA GLU A 34 -16.31 8.69 11.44
C GLU A 34 -17.79 8.32 11.56
N THR A 35 -18.27 7.36 10.76
CA THR A 35 -19.70 7.05 10.62
C THR A 35 -20.17 5.89 11.50
N LYS A 36 -19.25 5.03 11.97
CA LYS A 36 -19.53 3.79 12.71
C LYS A 36 -20.41 2.79 11.94
N LEU A 37 -20.38 2.84 10.61
CA LEU A 37 -21.09 1.89 9.75
C LEU A 37 -20.31 0.58 9.63
N GLU A 38 -20.69 -0.42 10.44
CA GLU A 38 -20.03 -1.73 10.48
C GLU A 38 -20.03 -2.48 9.14
N ASP A 39 -21.02 -2.23 8.27
CA ASP A 39 -21.10 -2.80 6.92
C ASP A 39 -19.86 -2.49 6.06
N LEU A 40 -19.11 -1.43 6.40
CA LEU A 40 -17.88 -1.04 5.71
C LEU A 40 -16.72 -2.02 5.96
N ILE A 41 -16.73 -2.77 7.07
CA ILE A 41 -15.67 -3.72 7.44
C ILE A 41 -15.46 -4.77 6.34
N ILE A 42 -16.55 -5.28 5.76
CA ILE A 42 -16.51 -6.29 4.70
C ILE A 42 -15.75 -5.75 3.47
N TYR A 43 -15.99 -4.50 3.09
CA TYR A 43 -15.32 -3.86 1.96
C TYR A 43 -13.85 -3.55 2.25
N ILE A 44 -13.52 -3.15 3.49
CA ILE A 44 -12.14 -2.92 3.95
C ILE A 44 -11.34 -4.23 3.83
N ASP A 45 -11.88 -5.33 4.32
CA ASP A 45 -11.23 -6.65 4.25
C ASP A 45 -11.12 -7.15 2.81
N GLU A 46 -12.13 -6.88 1.97
CA GLU A 46 -12.08 -7.23 0.54
C GLU A 46 -10.96 -6.47 -0.18
N LEU A 47 -10.81 -5.16 0.05
CA LEU A 47 -9.72 -4.36 -0.52
C LEU A 47 -8.36 -4.85 -0.04
N ARG A 48 -8.23 -5.19 1.25
CA ARG A 48 -7.01 -5.76 1.82
C ARG A 48 -6.62 -7.06 1.10
N ASN A 49 -7.58 -7.96 0.90
CA ASN A 49 -7.35 -9.25 0.23
C ASN A 49 -7.07 -9.11 -1.27
N ARG A 50 -7.76 -8.19 -1.96
CA ARG A 50 -7.45 -7.82 -3.36
C ARG A 50 -6.03 -7.29 -3.47
N ARG A 51 -5.59 -6.41 -2.56
CA ARG A 51 -4.21 -5.89 -2.55
C ARG A 51 -3.17 -7.01 -2.36
N LYS A 52 -3.39 -7.96 -1.45
CA LYS A 52 -2.50 -9.12 -1.28
C LYS A 52 -2.40 -9.94 -2.56
N SER A 53 -3.52 -10.17 -3.23
CA SER A 53 -3.58 -10.91 -4.48
C SER A 53 -2.75 -10.23 -5.58
N VAL A 54 -2.81 -8.91 -5.67
CA VAL A 54 -1.96 -8.11 -6.57
C VAL A 54 -0.48 -8.18 -6.15
N GLY A 55 -0.17 -8.18 -4.86
CA GLY A 55 1.20 -8.41 -4.36
C GLY A 55 1.76 -9.78 -4.75
N ASN A 56 0.96 -10.83 -4.66
CA ASN A 56 1.35 -12.17 -5.12
C ASN A 56 1.59 -12.20 -6.64
N LEU A 57 0.74 -11.53 -7.42
CA LEU A 57 0.95 -11.36 -8.87
C LEU A 57 2.28 -10.65 -9.16
N LEU A 58 2.58 -9.55 -8.45
CA LEU A 58 3.84 -8.83 -8.59
C LEU A 58 5.05 -9.74 -8.36
N PHE A 59 5.07 -10.49 -7.25
CA PHE A 59 6.18 -11.38 -6.95
C PHE A 59 6.28 -12.56 -7.91
N SER A 60 5.15 -13.04 -8.43
CA SER A 60 5.14 -14.05 -9.50
C SER A 60 5.78 -13.51 -10.79
N ILE A 61 5.48 -12.27 -11.20
CA ILE A 61 6.11 -11.61 -12.36
C ILE A 61 7.61 -11.40 -12.14
N LEU A 62 8.02 -11.17 -10.89
CA LEU A 62 9.42 -11.01 -10.52
C LEU A 62 10.15 -12.33 -10.27
N GLU A 63 9.47 -13.48 -10.40
CA GLU A 63 10.00 -14.83 -10.11
C GLU A 63 10.54 -14.95 -8.68
N VAL A 64 9.95 -14.23 -7.73
CA VAL A 64 10.28 -14.30 -6.31
C VAL A 64 9.37 -15.35 -5.66
N SER A 65 9.93 -16.50 -5.30
CA SER A 65 9.20 -17.62 -4.70
C SER A 65 9.65 -17.94 -3.27
N GLY A 66 8.75 -18.42 -2.41
CA GLY A 66 9.11 -19.13 -1.18
C GLY A 66 7.94 -19.65 -0.36
N GLU A 67 8.26 -20.38 0.71
CA GLU A 67 7.33 -21.20 1.51
C GLU A 67 6.74 -20.45 2.73
N SER A 68 5.41 -20.33 2.83
CA SER A 68 4.73 -19.70 3.98
C SER A 68 4.87 -20.50 5.29
N GLY A 69 4.95 -19.83 6.46
CA GLY A 69 4.60 -20.49 7.75
C GLY A 69 5.48 -20.24 8.98
N GLY A 70 6.33 -19.20 9.02
CA GLY A 70 7.13 -18.88 10.21
C GLY A 70 6.46 -17.89 11.18
N GLU A 71 6.82 -17.98 12.47
CA GLU A 71 6.46 -17.10 13.60
C GLU A 71 7.05 -15.68 13.46
N PHE A 72 8.12 -15.53 12.68
CA PHE A 72 8.78 -14.25 12.37
C PHE A 72 8.43 -13.74 10.96
N ARG A 73 8.36 -12.41 10.82
CA ARG A 73 8.16 -11.76 9.52
C ARG A 73 9.28 -12.15 8.57
N SER A 74 8.91 -12.51 7.36
CA SER A 74 9.87 -12.84 6.33
C SER A 74 10.49 -11.63 5.65
N LYS A 75 11.60 -11.87 4.95
CA LYS A 75 12.26 -10.84 4.13
C LYS A 75 11.34 -10.34 3.00
N VAL A 76 10.49 -11.21 2.45
CA VAL A 76 9.54 -10.87 1.37
C VAL A 76 8.34 -10.11 1.92
N GLU A 77 7.84 -10.47 3.09
CA GLU A 77 6.78 -9.73 3.80
C GLU A 77 7.26 -8.32 4.18
N SER A 78 8.53 -8.19 4.57
CA SER A 78 9.15 -6.90 4.87
C SER A 78 9.27 -6.05 3.60
N LEU A 79 9.76 -6.63 2.51
CA LEU A 79 9.82 -5.98 1.21
C LEU A 79 8.42 -5.55 0.72
N TRP A 80 7.43 -6.43 0.83
CA TRP A 80 6.04 -6.14 0.51
C TRP A 80 5.51 -4.93 1.28
N CYS A 81 5.69 -4.92 2.60
CA CYS A 81 5.22 -3.84 3.45
C CYS A 81 5.88 -2.51 3.05
N THR A 82 7.19 -2.53 2.79
CA THR A 82 7.93 -1.37 2.30
C THR A 82 7.38 -0.87 0.97
N LEU A 83 7.15 -1.76 0.00
CA LEU A 83 6.58 -1.41 -1.31
C LEU A 83 5.18 -0.79 -1.17
N LYS A 84 4.31 -1.38 -0.34
CA LYS A 84 2.98 -0.83 -0.02
C LYS A 84 3.10 0.62 0.45
N HIS A 85 3.93 0.90 1.45
CA HIS A 85 4.06 2.25 2.00
C HIS A 85 4.69 3.26 1.03
N LEU A 86 5.74 2.87 0.30
CA LEU A 86 6.36 3.75 -0.70
C LEU A 86 5.41 4.06 -1.85
N SER A 87 4.65 3.08 -2.32
CA SER A 87 3.68 3.26 -3.40
C SER A 87 2.53 4.19 -3.00
N MET A 88 2.03 4.05 -1.76
CA MET A 88 1.02 4.95 -1.20
C MET A 88 1.58 6.38 -1.00
N ALA A 89 2.85 6.51 -0.58
CA ALA A 89 3.50 7.81 -0.48
C ALA A 89 3.60 8.54 -1.84
N MET A 90 3.73 7.81 -2.96
CA MET A 90 3.66 8.42 -4.29
C MET A 90 2.28 8.99 -4.59
N VAL A 91 1.20 8.26 -4.25
CA VAL A 91 -0.18 8.75 -4.42
C VAL A 91 -0.38 10.03 -3.60
N HIS A 92 0.07 10.07 -2.35
CA HIS A 92 -0.03 11.28 -1.54
C HIS A 92 0.81 12.46 -2.07
N CYS A 93 1.93 12.20 -2.77
CA CYS A 93 2.65 13.26 -3.47
C CYS A 93 1.80 13.84 -4.60
N ASP A 94 1.11 12.99 -5.37
CA ASP A 94 0.24 13.41 -6.47
C ASP A 94 -0.96 14.23 -5.97
N GLU A 95 -1.61 13.81 -4.88
CA GLU A 95 -2.69 14.56 -4.24
C GLU A 95 -2.21 15.90 -3.66
N SER A 96 -1.02 15.92 -3.06
CA SER A 96 -0.42 17.13 -2.53
C SER A 96 -0.07 18.11 -3.66
N ALA A 97 0.46 17.59 -4.78
CA ALA A 97 0.76 18.38 -5.96
C ALA A 97 -0.52 19.00 -6.54
N GLU A 98 -1.61 18.25 -6.65
CA GLU A 98 -2.90 18.78 -7.11
C GLU A 98 -3.39 19.94 -6.22
N LYS A 99 -3.31 19.79 -4.90
CA LYS A 99 -3.70 20.85 -3.95
C LYS A 99 -2.82 22.09 -4.08
N VAL A 100 -1.52 21.92 -4.32
CA VAL A 100 -0.58 23.02 -4.55
C VAL A 100 -0.86 23.71 -5.88
N ILE A 101 -1.13 22.97 -6.96
CA ILE A 101 -1.50 23.51 -8.28
C ILE A 101 -2.74 24.38 -8.17
N ARG A 102 -3.82 23.89 -7.54
CA ARG A 102 -5.05 24.68 -7.35
C ARG A 102 -4.79 25.98 -6.59
N ARG A 103 -3.90 25.96 -5.59
CA ARG A 103 -3.51 27.18 -4.85
C ARG A 103 -2.64 28.12 -5.67
N LEU A 104 -1.75 27.58 -6.51
CA LEU A 104 -0.91 28.33 -7.42
C LEU A 104 -1.77 29.09 -8.43
N ASP A 105 -2.75 28.42 -9.04
CA ASP A 105 -3.69 29.04 -9.99
C ASP A 105 -4.43 30.21 -9.34
N CYS A 106 -4.92 30.03 -8.10
CA CYS A 106 -5.55 31.10 -7.33
C CYS A 106 -4.61 32.28 -7.03
N ALA A 107 -3.34 32.02 -6.69
CA ALA A 107 -2.36 33.07 -6.44
C ALA A 107 -2.04 33.86 -7.72
N MET A 108 -1.90 33.16 -8.85
CA MET A 108 -1.68 33.79 -10.16
C MET A 108 -2.88 34.64 -10.59
N ALA A 109 -4.10 34.13 -10.45
CA ALA A 109 -5.33 34.87 -10.79
C ALA A 109 -5.52 36.15 -9.95
N GLN A 110 -4.94 36.19 -8.75
CA GLN A 110 -5.02 37.33 -7.83
C GLN A 110 -3.80 38.26 -7.89
N GLY A 111 -2.84 38.01 -8.79
CA GLY A 111 -1.62 38.80 -8.90
C GLY A 111 -0.66 38.66 -7.71
N ARG A 112 -0.77 37.61 -6.90
CA ARG A 112 0.10 37.33 -5.74
C ARG A 112 1.38 36.64 -6.19
N GLU A 113 2.26 37.38 -6.87
CA GLU A 113 3.45 36.83 -7.54
C GLU A 113 4.44 36.12 -6.61
N GLU A 114 4.74 36.68 -5.44
CA GLU A 114 5.66 36.05 -4.48
C GLU A 114 5.13 34.72 -3.95
N GLU A 115 3.83 34.65 -3.67
CA GLU A 115 3.17 33.42 -3.23
C GLU A 115 3.14 32.38 -4.34
N ALA A 116 2.82 32.79 -5.57
CA ALA A 116 2.85 31.91 -6.73
C ALA A 116 4.25 31.32 -6.94
N LYS A 117 5.30 32.13 -6.85
CA LYS A 117 6.69 31.66 -6.95
C LYS A 117 7.02 30.62 -5.87
N ARG A 118 6.69 30.91 -4.61
CA ARG A 118 6.89 29.98 -3.49
C ARG A 118 6.13 28.66 -3.68
N LEU A 119 4.88 28.72 -4.15
CA LEU A 119 4.07 27.52 -4.44
C LEU A 119 4.65 26.71 -5.60
N SER A 120 5.16 27.37 -6.64
CA SER A 120 5.85 26.70 -7.75
C SER A 120 7.12 25.97 -7.29
N GLU A 121 7.89 26.54 -6.37
CA GLU A 121 9.06 25.88 -5.77
C GLU A 121 8.65 24.64 -4.97
N LYS A 122 7.58 24.73 -4.17
CA LYS A 122 7.03 23.58 -3.45
C LYS A 122 6.48 22.48 -4.36
N LEU A 123 5.86 22.86 -5.48
CA LEU A 123 5.41 21.90 -6.48
C LEU A 123 6.60 21.13 -7.09
N LYS A 124 7.71 21.82 -7.37
CA LYS A 124 8.94 21.18 -7.83
C LYS A 124 9.50 20.21 -6.80
N GLU A 125 9.60 20.62 -5.53
CA GLU A 125 10.05 19.74 -4.43
C GLU A 125 9.19 18.46 -4.33
N LEU A 126 7.87 18.57 -4.50
CA LEU A 126 6.96 17.42 -4.50
C LEU A 126 7.23 16.46 -5.67
N TYR A 127 7.44 16.97 -6.88
CA TYR A 127 7.75 16.13 -8.04
C TYR A 127 9.12 15.45 -7.91
N ASP A 128 10.12 16.15 -7.38
CA ASP A 128 11.44 15.58 -7.11
C ASP A 128 11.34 14.45 -6.08
N LEU A 129 10.56 14.63 -5.01
CA LEU A 129 10.29 13.59 -4.01
C LEU A 129 9.57 12.39 -4.61
N ARG A 130 8.52 12.63 -5.40
CA ARG A 130 7.76 11.58 -6.09
C ARG A 130 8.66 10.75 -7.01
N GLN A 131 9.54 11.41 -7.77
CA GLN A 131 10.50 10.73 -8.63
C GLN A 131 11.53 9.92 -7.83
N ALA A 132 12.00 10.45 -6.70
CA ALA A 132 12.90 9.72 -5.80
C ALA A 132 12.23 8.44 -5.25
N LEU A 133 10.97 8.53 -4.79
CA LEU A 133 10.19 7.37 -4.33
C LEU A 133 10.04 6.30 -5.42
N ARG A 134 9.68 6.72 -6.65
CA ARG A 134 9.59 5.82 -7.81
C ARG A 134 10.92 5.10 -8.07
N ASN A 135 12.04 5.83 -8.00
CA ASN A 135 13.38 5.26 -8.18
C ASN A 135 13.71 4.25 -7.07
N SER A 136 13.39 4.55 -5.81
CA SER A 136 13.57 3.61 -4.69
C SER A 136 12.74 2.34 -4.87
N ILE A 137 11.48 2.45 -5.31
CA ILE A 137 10.64 1.29 -5.62
C ILE A 137 11.26 0.46 -6.74
N ARG A 138 11.71 1.10 -7.83
CA ARG A 138 12.38 0.42 -8.94
C ARG A 138 13.62 -0.34 -8.45
N GLU A 139 14.48 0.29 -7.64
CA GLU A 139 15.67 -0.35 -7.07
C GLU A 139 15.30 -1.55 -6.17
N LEU A 140 14.29 -1.41 -5.31
CA LEU A 140 13.81 -2.50 -4.47
C LEU A 140 13.30 -3.68 -5.32
N LEU A 141 12.55 -3.41 -6.38
CA LEU A 141 11.93 -4.43 -7.23
C LEU A 141 12.88 -5.08 -8.23
N PHE A 142 13.91 -4.39 -8.68
CA PHE A 142 14.80 -4.91 -9.72
C PHE A 142 16.22 -5.22 -9.25
N GLU A 143 16.69 -4.63 -8.16
CA GLU A 143 18.06 -4.88 -7.65
C GLU A 143 18.05 -5.65 -6.33
N VAL A 144 17.12 -5.34 -5.42
CA VAL A 144 17.03 -6.02 -4.12
C VAL A 144 16.28 -7.35 -4.22
N SER A 145 15.16 -7.40 -4.94
CA SER A 145 14.38 -8.62 -5.12
C SER A 145 15.20 -9.79 -5.68
N LYS A 146 16.11 -9.53 -6.64
CA LYS A 146 17.01 -10.52 -7.24
C LYS A 146 17.97 -11.15 -6.24
N LYS A 147 18.22 -10.49 -5.10
CA LYS A 147 19.07 -11.01 -4.02
C LYS A 147 18.28 -11.85 -3.00
N LEU A 148 16.95 -11.88 -3.12
CA LEU A 148 16.03 -12.55 -2.21
C LEU A 148 15.51 -13.88 -2.78
N THR A 149 16.30 -14.57 -3.61
CA THR A 149 15.96 -15.75 -4.45
C THR A 149 15.22 -16.90 -3.77
N LYS A 150 15.02 -16.89 -2.45
CA LYS A 150 14.04 -17.70 -1.73
C LYS A 150 13.43 -16.88 -0.60
N GLY A 151 12.11 -16.68 -0.61
CA GLY A 151 11.43 -15.98 0.48
C GLY A 151 9.91 -16.09 0.39
N PRO A 152 9.22 -16.15 1.54
CA PRO A 152 7.90 -16.75 1.63
C PRO A 152 6.76 -15.84 1.17
N ALA A 153 5.56 -16.41 1.05
CA ALA A 153 4.35 -15.73 0.58
C ALA A 153 4.04 -14.42 1.32
N VAL A 154 3.36 -13.51 0.63
CA VAL A 154 3.03 -12.17 1.15
C VAL A 154 1.94 -12.24 2.22
N ARG A 155 2.29 -11.83 3.44
CA ARG A 155 1.35 -11.54 4.54
C ARG A 155 1.41 -10.06 4.91
N CYS A 156 0.26 -9.49 5.29
CA CYS A 156 0.16 -8.12 5.79
C CYS A 156 0.35 -8.11 7.31
N ARG A 157 0.87 -7.00 7.87
CA ARG A 157 1.00 -6.87 9.34
C ARG A 157 -0.37 -6.98 10.01
N GLU A 158 -1.37 -6.41 9.36
CA GLU A 158 -2.76 -6.37 9.82
C GLU A 158 -3.37 -7.78 9.98
N ASP A 159 -2.79 -8.81 9.35
CA ASP A 159 -3.25 -10.19 9.45
C ASP A 159 -2.79 -10.89 10.74
N LEU A 160 -1.71 -10.42 11.37
CA LEU A 160 -1.22 -10.99 12.64
C LEU A 160 -2.20 -10.71 13.79
N CYS A 161 -2.94 -9.61 13.72
CA CYS A 161 -3.94 -9.25 14.71
C CYS A 161 -5.21 -10.12 14.65
N VAL A 162 -5.47 -10.81 13.52
CA VAL A 162 -6.61 -11.73 13.40
C VAL A 162 -6.30 -13.08 14.05
N LEU A 163 -5.05 -13.55 13.95
CA LEU A 163 -4.61 -14.83 14.52
C LEU A 163 -4.59 -14.81 16.06
N GLU A 164 -4.32 -13.66 16.69
CA GLU A 164 -4.41 -13.51 18.16
C GLU A 164 -5.86 -13.55 18.69
N GLY A 165 -6.86 -13.36 17.83
CA GLY A 165 -8.29 -13.40 18.17
C GLY A 165 -8.93 -14.78 18.06
N GLU A 166 -8.40 -15.67 17.22
CA GLU A 166 -9.00 -17.00 16.99
C GLU A 166 -8.61 -18.03 18.07
N GLU A 167 -7.43 -17.92 18.69
CA GLU A 167 -7.05 -18.81 19.80
C GLU A 167 -7.85 -18.54 21.09
N ASN A 168 -8.44 -17.36 21.24
CA ASN A 168 -9.27 -16.99 22.40
C ASN A 168 -10.79 -17.06 22.14
N ALA A 169 -11.23 -17.33 20.91
CA ALA A 169 -12.66 -17.34 20.54
C ALA A 169 -13.33 -18.73 20.59
N LEU A 170 -12.58 -19.81 20.88
CA LEU A 170 -13.10 -21.18 20.91
C LEU A 170 -13.42 -21.76 22.31
N GLN A 171 -13.47 -20.92 23.35
CA GLN A 171 -14.14 -21.29 24.60
C GLN A 171 -15.41 -20.46 24.78
N GLY A 172 -16.41 -20.77 23.95
CA GLY A 172 -17.78 -20.38 24.25
C GLY A 172 -18.21 -20.99 25.60
N PRO A 173 -19.03 -20.29 26.40
CA PRO A 173 -19.50 -20.84 27.66
C PRO A 173 -20.28 -22.12 27.39
N GLU A 174 -19.92 -23.20 28.07
CA GLU A 174 -20.68 -24.45 28.09
C GLU A 174 -22.14 -24.12 28.39
N ARG A 175 -23.03 -24.43 27.44
CA ARG A 175 -24.46 -24.42 27.70
C ARG A 175 -24.72 -25.50 28.74
N VAL A 176 -24.94 -25.07 29.99
CA VAL A 176 -25.51 -25.92 31.03
C VAL A 176 -26.86 -26.40 30.53
N SER A 177 -26.94 -27.69 30.23
CA SER A 177 -28.19 -28.40 29.97
C SER A 177 -29.03 -28.38 31.24
N GLN A 178 -30.07 -27.55 31.27
CA GLN A 178 -31.19 -27.74 32.18
C GLN A 178 -32.20 -28.66 31.49
N GLU A 179 -32.16 -29.94 31.82
CA GLU A 179 -33.29 -30.84 31.63
C GLU A 179 -34.15 -30.86 32.91
N ALA A 180 -35.47 -30.69 32.68
CA ALA A 180 -36.65 -31.07 33.48
C ALA A 180 -36.60 -30.99 35.02
#